data_AF-C9Z770-F1
#
_entry.id   AF-C9Z770-F1
#
_cell.length_a   1.000
_cell.length_b   1.000
_cell.length_c   1.000
_cell.angle_alpha   90.00
_cell.angle_beta   90.00
_cell.angle_gamma   90.00
#
_symmetry.space_group_name_H-M   'P 1'
#
loop_
_entity.id
_entity.type
_entity.pdbx_description
1 polymer ?
#
loop_
_entity_poly.entity_id
_entity_poly.type
_entity_poly.pdbx_seq_one_letter_code
_entity_poly.pdbx_strand_id
1 'polypeptide(L)'
;MALADEEPMTSQMTSPTNSPNSPGSDGAAQDRRSRLKRPGLAALASLTVVAAVAGAAPGAGAAPAAKPGTPQIKLIAASKSVTLTRWEGNSGVNLQLGTYLSVDNAPLEFQVTRKSYKDPIVAKQILRDGKTVKTRTLPAGTVDDFSGLTGFLEISVKDATGKQVAKTKGNFCPNNASGRIRPDAPSTNHYPQSCSTNPWTLGSVWGVEKGWATNTTGYDYDNTVDLPVGEYTAQVRVAKKYRDLFGIPDSKPTVKVTVRKDDDGGEGGEGLTASKSSSSHHGGHGGHGSGHSAQSAPAGAPALDGHHYGPRGADAPTPPQLPFALVDRGIAKHLGDGAGHTDGSRIAPALKANAKRPTGKAGVAKSVPKPDLRSLPAWDIAITDGEDGDVAGKDYLAFSANVWNAGPAPLVVDGFRKPGADKMDAYQYFYDAKGKQIGYTPTGTMEWDPREGHEHWHFTDFASYRLLSADQSKQVRSGKEAFCLANTDAIDYTVKNANWHPENTDLSTACGSEDAISVREVLDVGSGDTYTQYRPGQSFDITGLPNGTYYIQVIANPENRLQETNHKNNIALRKVVLGGTPGARTVKVPPHDLINAR
;
A
#
# COMPACT_ATOMS: atom_id res chain seq x y z
N MET A 1 -11.96 73.09 -17.44
CA MET A 1 -10.60 72.87 -17.95
C MET A 1 -10.48 71.37 -18.13
N ALA A 2 -10.67 70.78 -19.32
CA ALA A 2 -10.04 71.02 -20.64
C ALA A 2 -8.59 70.50 -20.67
N LEU A 3 -8.17 69.70 -21.66
CA LEU A 3 -8.87 69.11 -22.84
C LEU A 3 -8.07 67.87 -23.35
N ALA A 4 -8.72 67.05 -24.20
CA ALA A 4 -8.26 66.18 -25.32
C ALA A 4 -6.76 65.87 -25.56
N ASP A 5 -6.31 64.79 -26.22
CA ASP A 5 -6.82 63.43 -26.60
C ASP A 5 -5.53 62.60 -26.99
N GLU A 6 -5.36 61.62 -27.90
CA GLU A 6 -6.13 60.93 -28.97
C GLU A 6 -5.44 59.56 -29.31
N GLU A 7 -6.05 58.73 -30.18
CA GLU A 7 -5.46 57.54 -30.87
C GLU A 7 -5.03 57.92 -32.35
N PRO A 8 -4.57 57.08 -33.32
CA PRO A 8 -4.66 55.61 -33.45
C PRO A 8 -3.52 54.79 -34.18
N MET A 9 -3.66 53.45 -34.14
CA MET A 9 -3.43 52.38 -35.15
C MET A 9 -2.25 52.32 -36.18
N THR A 10 -2.03 51.08 -36.68
CA THR A 10 -1.33 50.61 -37.92
C THR A 10 0.21 50.43 -37.89
N SER A 11 0.86 49.58 -38.73
CA SER A 11 0.54 48.26 -39.32
C SER A 11 1.79 47.67 -40.03
N GLN A 12 1.77 46.39 -40.48
CA GLN A 12 2.72 45.71 -41.41
C GLN A 12 4.20 45.59 -40.96
N MET A 13 4.72 44.37 -40.72
CA MET A 13 5.48 43.52 -41.66
C MET A 13 6.77 44.09 -42.29
N THR A 14 7.91 43.43 -42.07
CA THR A 14 8.82 42.97 -43.17
C THR A 14 9.91 42.01 -42.67
N SER A 15 10.41 41.16 -43.57
CA SER A 15 11.64 40.35 -43.39
C SER A 15 12.34 40.15 -44.73
N PRO A 16 13.68 40.33 -44.81
CA PRO A 16 14.54 39.73 -45.82
C PRO A 16 15.55 38.76 -45.15
N THR A 17 15.57 37.46 -45.42
CA THR A 17 16.12 36.71 -46.58
C THR A 17 17.66 36.58 -46.66
N ASN A 18 18.11 35.32 -46.52
CA ASN A 18 19.18 34.62 -47.26
C ASN A 18 20.68 34.96 -47.10
N SER A 19 21.46 33.85 -47.10
CA SER A 19 22.91 33.68 -47.30
C SER A 19 23.30 33.76 -48.81
N PRO A 20 24.47 33.28 -49.33
CA PRO A 20 25.71 32.72 -48.72
C PRO A 20 27.07 33.19 -49.35
N ASN A 21 28.22 32.76 -48.79
CA ASN A 21 29.35 32.06 -49.49
C ASN A 21 30.75 32.19 -48.81
N SER A 22 31.39 31.03 -48.57
CA SER A 22 32.63 30.48 -49.23
C SER A 22 33.70 31.40 -49.86
N PRO A 23 34.96 30.95 -50.11
CA PRO A 23 35.54 29.58 -50.11
C PRO A 23 36.75 29.42 -49.13
N GLY A 24 37.59 28.36 -49.07
CA GLY A 24 37.80 27.06 -49.77
C GLY A 24 38.89 26.26 -48.99
N SER A 25 39.47 25.12 -49.40
CA SER A 25 39.35 24.27 -50.59
C SER A 25 40.00 22.87 -50.35
N ASP A 26 39.35 21.80 -50.81
CA ASP A 26 39.88 20.50 -51.33
C ASP A 26 40.81 19.55 -50.50
N GLY A 27 40.82 18.25 -50.83
CA GLY A 27 41.82 17.27 -50.34
C GLY A 27 41.35 15.82 -50.09
N ALA A 28 41.04 15.06 -51.15
CA ALA A 28 40.40 13.73 -51.10
C ALA A 28 41.07 12.58 -50.29
N ALA A 29 40.22 11.64 -49.88
CA ALA A 29 40.44 10.39 -49.14
C ALA A 29 41.49 9.37 -49.66
N GLN A 30 41.94 8.46 -48.77
CA GLN A 30 41.84 6.99 -48.99
C GLN A 30 42.08 6.11 -47.73
N ASP A 31 42.05 4.77 -47.89
CA ASP A 31 41.80 3.74 -46.85
C ASP A 31 42.97 2.74 -46.64
N ARG A 32 42.97 1.99 -45.52
CA ARG A 32 43.66 0.69 -45.27
C ARG A 32 45.19 0.54 -45.53
N ARG A 33 46.00 0.38 -44.46
CA ARG A 33 46.71 -0.90 -44.07
C ARG A 33 47.88 -0.79 -43.06
N SER A 34 47.73 -1.51 -41.94
CA SER A 34 48.65 -2.52 -41.37
C SER A 34 50.12 -2.23 -40.92
N ARG A 35 50.43 -2.81 -39.74
CA ARG A 35 51.72 -3.41 -39.26
C ARG A 35 52.87 -2.54 -38.70
N LEU A 36 53.09 -2.75 -37.39
CA LEU A 36 54.36 -2.86 -36.63
C LEU A 36 55.45 -1.78 -36.78
N LYS A 37 55.77 -1.12 -35.65
CA LYS A 37 56.99 -1.42 -34.86
C LYS A 37 56.89 -0.90 -33.41
N ARG A 38 57.63 -1.56 -32.52
CA ARG A 38 58.00 -1.17 -31.13
C ARG A 38 59.45 -0.62 -31.15
N PRO A 39 60.04 -0.04 -30.07
CA PRO A 39 59.62 -0.06 -28.65
C PRO A 39 59.67 1.29 -27.90
N GLY A 40 59.23 1.26 -26.64
CA GLY A 40 59.54 2.24 -25.60
C GLY A 40 59.37 1.60 -24.21
N LEU A 41 60.37 1.71 -23.34
CA LEU A 41 60.32 1.36 -21.91
C LEU A 41 60.02 2.66 -21.11
N ALA A 42 59.60 2.70 -19.84
CA ALA A 42 59.26 1.73 -18.81
C ALA A 42 58.05 2.31 -18.00
N ALA A 43 57.50 1.76 -16.91
CA ALA A 43 57.92 0.66 -16.03
C ALA A 43 56.69 -0.07 -15.44
N LEU A 44 56.92 -1.29 -14.91
CA LEU A 44 55.90 -2.11 -14.26
C LEU A 44 56.00 -1.99 -12.74
N ALA A 45 54.96 -1.44 -12.10
CA ALA A 45 54.71 -1.60 -10.68
C ALA A 45 53.89 -2.89 -10.45
N SER A 46 54.58 -4.03 -10.34
CA SER A 46 53.93 -5.33 -10.16
C SER A 46 53.50 -5.56 -8.71
N LEU A 47 52.22 -5.35 -8.39
CA LEU A 47 51.64 -5.88 -7.15
C LEU A 47 51.59 -7.42 -7.23
N THR A 48 52.36 -8.07 -6.39
CA THR A 48 52.30 -9.52 -6.17
C THR A 48 51.03 -9.89 -5.39
N VAL A 49 49.99 -10.30 -6.12
CA VAL A 49 48.83 -10.96 -5.50
C VAL A 49 49.28 -12.31 -4.95
N VAL A 50 49.37 -12.42 -3.62
CA VAL A 50 49.62 -13.69 -2.95
C VAL A 50 48.37 -14.56 -3.10
N ALA A 51 48.43 -15.49 -4.06
CA ALA A 51 47.40 -16.50 -4.24
C ALA A 51 47.43 -17.49 -3.07
N ALA A 52 46.64 -17.21 -2.02
CA ALA A 52 46.42 -18.15 -0.93
C ALA A 52 45.64 -19.37 -1.45
N VAL A 53 46.36 -20.41 -1.86
CA VAL A 53 45.79 -21.69 -2.30
C VAL A 53 45.24 -22.43 -1.07
N ALA A 54 44.02 -22.08 -0.67
CA ALA A 54 43.26 -22.85 0.29
C ALA A 54 43.02 -24.26 -0.30
N GLY A 55 43.59 -25.28 0.35
CA GLY A 55 43.50 -26.67 -0.12
C GLY A 55 42.06 -27.16 -0.14
N ALA A 56 41.47 -27.27 -1.33
CA ALA A 56 40.13 -27.81 -1.51
C ALA A 56 40.13 -29.32 -1.22
N ALA A 57 39.53 -29.73 -0.10
CA ALA A 57 39.27 -31.13 0.18
C ALA A 57 38.29 -31.69 -0.88
N PRO A 58 38.63 -32.76 -1.61
CA PRO A 58 37.78 -33.32 -2.65
C PRO A 58 36.62 -34.12 -2.01
N GLY A 59 35.54 -33.42 -1.63
CA GLY A 59 34.39 -34.04 -0.96
C GLY A 59 33.08 -33.24 -0.99
N ALA A 60 33.11 -31.93 -1.25
CA ALA A 60 31.90 -31.12 -1.44
C ALA A 60 31.67 -30.90 -2.94
N GLY A 61 30.81 -31.72 -3.56
CA GLY A 61 30.36 -31.49 -4.93
C GLY A 61 29.70 -30.12 -5.06
N ALA A 62 30.20 -29.27 -5.95
CA ALA A 62 29.64 -27.94 -6.16
C ALA A 62 28.15 -28.05 -6.50
N ALA A 63 27.31 -27.30 -5.77
CA ALA A 63 25.86 -27.32 -6.00
C ALA A 63 25.57 -26.98 -7.48
N PRO A 64 24.68 -27.71 -8.17
CA PRO A 64 24.42 -27.50 -9.60
C PRO A 64 24.13 -26.03 -9.91
N ALA A 65 24.80 -25.51 -10.94
CA ALA A 65 24.65 -24.11 -11.34
C ALA A 65 23.18 -23.76 -11.55
N ALA A 66 22.76 -22.62 -11.00
CA ALA A 66 21.37 -22.20 -11.01
C ALA A 66 20.86 -22.09 -12.46
N LYS A 67 19.72 -22.73 -12.75
CA LYS A 67 19.10 -22.63 -14.08
C LYS A 67 18.75 -21.16 -14.36
N PRO A 68 19.14 -20.58 -15.51
CA PRO A 68 18.78 -19.21 -15.87
C PRO A 68 17.26 -18.95 -15.78
N GLY A 69 16.90 -17.72 -15.41
CA GLY A 69 15.52 -17.27 -15.17
C GLY A 69 14.71 -18.05 -14.11
N THR A 70 15.35 -18.88 -13.28
CA THR A 70 14.69 -19.70 -12.26
C THR A 70 15.08 -19.21 -10.85
N PRO A 71 14.14 -18.75 -10.01
CA PRO A 71 14.45 -18.25 -8.67
C PRO A 71 15.08 -19.33 -7.79
N GLN A 72 16.18 -18.99 -7.09
CA GLN A 72 16.73 -19.80 -6.01
C GLN A 72 16.23 -19.25 -4.68
N ILE A 73 15.36 -20.01 -4.02
CA ILE A 73 14.67 -19.59 -2.79
C ILE A 73 15.21 -20.43 -1.62
N LYS A 74 15.54 -19.78 -0.50
CA LYS A 74 15.99 -20.44 0.74
C LYS A 74 15.31 -19.82 1.96
N LEU A 75 14.82 -20.66 2.87
CA LEU A 75 14.37 -20.24 4.20
C LEU A 75 15.60 -20.09 5.11
N ILE A 76 15.77 -18.89 5.66
CA ILE A 76 16.85 -18.48 6.57
C ILE A 76 16.26 -17.87 7.85
N ALA A 77 17.07 -17.77 8.91
CA ALA A 77 16.78 -16.95 10.09
C ALA A 77 17.79 -15.80 10.17
N ALA A 78 17.32 -14.57 10.37
CA ALA A 78 18.16 -13.41 10.59
C ALA A 78 18.77 -13.40 12.01
N SER A 79 18.03 -13.95 12.98
CA SER A 79 18.42 -14.01 14.40
C SER A 79 18.37 -15.44 14.93
N LYS A 80 19.25 -15.77 15.89
CA LYS A 80 19.23 -17.07 16.60
C LYS A 80 18.21 -17.11 17.75
N SER A 81 17.72 -15.94 18.15
CA SER A 81 16.77 -15.71 19.23
C SER A 81 15.88 -14.51 18.90
N VAL A 82 14.65 -14.53 19.38
CA VAL A 82 13.71 -13.39 19.35
C VAL A 82 13.01 -13.26 20.70
N THR A 83 12.53 -12.06 21.01
CA THR A 83 11.67 -11.80 22.16
C THR A 83 10.30 -11.37 21.67
N LEU A 84 9.24 -12.02 22.15
CA LEU A 84 7.85 -11.70 21.85
C LEU A 84 7.20 -11.10 23.11
N THR A 85 6.57 -9.94 22.97
CA THR A 85 5.72 -9.36 24.02
C THR A 85 4.33 -9.97 23.94
N ARG A 86 3.81 -10.46 25.07
CA ARG A 86 2.39 -10.71 25.30
C ARG A 86 1.78 -9.50 25.99
N TRP A 87 1.06 -8.71 25.20
CA TRP A 87 0.30 -7.54 25.65
C TRP A 87 -0.90 -7.95 26.50
N GLU A 88 -1.35 -7.07 27.38
CA GLU A 88 -2.62 -7.25 28.10
C GLU A 88 -3.81 -7.18 27.12
N GLY A 89 -4.94 -7.80 27.48
CA GLY A 89 -6.11 -7.98 26.61
C GLY A 89 -5.94 -9.00 25.46
N ASN A 90 -4.72 -9.26 24.99
CA ASN A 90 -4.47 -10.16 23.86
C ASN A 90 -4.48 -11.66 24.24
N SER A 91 -5.11 -12.48 23.39
CA SER A 91 -5.29 -13.92 23.56
C SER A 91 -4.02 -14.76 23.42
N GLY A 92 -2.93 -14.19 22.88
CA GLY A 92 -1.67 -14.89 22.64
C GLY A 92 -0.58 -13.96 22.10
N VAL A 93 0.43 -14.54 21.46
CA VAL A 93 1.53 -13.81 20.81
C VAL A 93 1.55 -14.03 19.29
N ASN A 94 1.95 -12.99 18.56
CA ASN A 94 2.29 -13.07 17.14
C ASN A 94 3.68 -13.73 16.99
N LEU A 95 3.81 -14.81 16.22
CA LEU A 95 5.06 -15.60 16.10
C LEU A 95 6.09 -14.94 15.15
N GLN A 96 6.61 -13.78 15.52
CA GLN A 96 7.67 -13.06 14.78
C GLN A 96 9.04 -13.71 14.97
N LEU A 97 9.27 -14.83 14.29
CA LEU A 97 10.44 -15.70 14.48
C LEU A 97 11.72 -15.22 13.76
N GLY A 98 11.73 -14.02 13.19
CA GLY A 98 12.90 -13.45 12.50
C GLY A 98 13.36 -14.25 11.27
N THR A 99 12.47 -15.05 10.68
CA THR A 99 12.76 -15.90 9.51
C THR A 99 12.37 -15.23 8.20
N TYR A 100 13.17 -15.44 7.16
CA TYR A 100 13.01 -14.81 5.84
C TYR A 100 13.16 -15.84 4.72
N LEU A 101 12.53 -15.58 3.56
CA LEU A 101 12.92 -16.22 2.31
C LEU A 101 13.90 -15.31 1.56
N SER A 102 15.15 -15.72 1.44
CA SER A 102 16.09 -15.09 0.50
C SER A 102 15.83 -15.59 -0.92
N VAL A 103 15.82 -14.69 -1.89
CA VAL A 103 15.63 -14.99 -3.31
C VAL A 103 16.86 -14.59 -4.11
N ASP A 104 17.37 -15.50 -4.92
CA ASP A 104 18.63 -15.37 -5.67
C ASP A 104 18.47 -15.88 -7.11
N ASN A 105 19.50 -15.64 -7.94
CA ASN A 105 19.57 -16.00 -9.37
C ASN A 105 18.57 -15.27 -10.31
N ALA A 106 17.28 -15.24 -9.99
CA ALA A 106 16.21 -14.55 -10.72
C ALA A 106 15.10 -14.12 -9.72
N PRO A 107 14.35 -13.04 -9.97
CA PRO A 107 13.30 -12.58 -9.06
C PRO A 107 12.16 -13.59 -8.99
N LEU A 108 11.60 -13.76 -7.79
CA LEU A 108 10.39 -14.55 -7.57
C LEU A 108 9.19 -13.66 -7.93
N GLU A 109 8.33 -14.10 -8.84
CA GLU A 109 7.19 -13.29 -9.31
C GLU A 109 5.94 -14.15 -9.52
N PHE A 110 4.79 -13.59 -9.14
CA PHE A 110 3.45 -14.13 -9.39
C PHE A 110 2.51 -13.02 -9.86
N GLN A 111 1.74 -13.32 -10.91
CA GLN A 111 0.51 -12.59 -11.20
C GLN A 111 -0.66 -13.40 -10.62
N VAL A 112 -1.44 -12.78 -9.74
CA VAL A 112 -2.60 -13.40 -9.08
C VAL A 112 -3.84 -12.63 -9.48
N THR A 113 -4.84 -13.30 -10.05
CA THR A 113 -6.09 -12.64 -10.48
C THR A 113 -7.32 -13.51 -10.27
N ARG A 114 -8.49 -12.87 -10.18
CA ARG A 114 -9.79 -13.47 -10.48
C ARG A 114 -10.49 -12.64 -11.54
N LYS A 115 -11.23 -13.30 -12.43
CA LYS A 115 -11.89 -12.64 -13.56
C LYS A 115 -13.17 -11.90 -13.16
N SER A 116 -13.84 -12.37 -12.11
CA SER A 116 -14.98 -11.73 -11.45
C SER A 116 -15.14 -12.33 -10.05
N TYR A 117 -16.12 -11.86 -9.28
CA TYR A 117 -16.44 -12.43 -7.96
C TYR A 117 -17.10 -13.82 -8.01
N LYS A 118 -17.44 -14.30 -9.22
CA LYS A 118 -17.92 -15.67 -9.52
C LYS A 118 -16.82 -16.62 -9.95
N ASP A 119 -15.63 -16.11 -10.28
CA ASP A 119 -14.49 -16.89 -10.72
C ASP A 119 -13.51 -17.12 -9.54
N PRO A 120 -12.91 -18.31 -9.40
CA PRO A 120 -11.90 -18.55 -8.38
C PRO A 120 -10.61 -17.75 -8.66
N ILE A 121 -9.83 -17.52 -7.61
CA ILE A 121 -8.50 -16.88 -7.72
C ILE A 121 -7.52 -17.85 -8.39
N VAL A 122 -6.70 -17.32 -9.31
CA VAL A 122 -5.70 -18.06 -10.07
C VAL A 122 -4.36 -17.35 -9.97
N ALA A 123 -3.39 -18.01 -9.33
CA ALA A 123 -2.00 -17.57 -9.30
C ALA A 123 -1.19 -18.18 -10.45
N LYS A 124 -0.40 -17.33 -11.13
CA LYS A 124 0.56 -17.72 -12.18
C LYS A 124 1.94 -17.23 -11.78
N GLN A 125 2.87 -18.15 -11.51
CA GLN A 125 4.27 -17.78 -11.40
C GLN A 125 4.79 -17.27 -12.74
N ILE A 126 5.51 -16.17 -12.73
CA ILE A 126 6.20 -15.60 -13.88
C ILE A 126 7.70 -15.94 -13.74
N LEU A 127 8.30 -16.40 -14.83
CA LEU A 127 9.71 -16.80 -14.91
C LEU A 127 10.36 -16.01 -16.03
N ARG A 128 11.32 -15.14 -15.68
CA ARG A 128 11.94 -14.17 -16.59
C ARG A 128 13.40 -14.52 -16.84
N ASP A 129 13.72 -14.84 -18.09
CA ASP A 129 15.06 -15.21 -18.55
C ASP A 129 15.50 -14.24 -19.67
N GLY A 130 16.06 -13.10 -19.27
CA GLY A 130 16.32 -11.97 -20.17
C GLY A 130 15.03 -11.47 -20.82
N LYS A 131 14.93 -11.60 -22.15
CA LYS A 131 13.72 -11.25 -22.93
C LYS A 131 12.66 -12.36 -22.96
N THR A 132 12.96 -13.54 -22.43
CA THR A 132 12.03 -14.69 -22.44
C THR A 132 11.17 -14.65 -21.18
N VAL A 133 9.84 -14.59 -21.33
CA VAL A 133 8.90 -14.78 -20.23
C VAL A 133 8.21 -16.12 -20.38
N LYS A 134 8.18 -16.91 -19.31
CA LYS A 134 7.40 -18.15 -19.21
C LYS A 134 6.48 -18.05 -18.00
N THR A 135 5.29 -18.64 -18.09
CA THR A 135 4.30 -18.61 -17.00
C THR A 135 3.93 -20.03 -16.58
N ARG A 136 3.65 -20.21 -15.29
CA ARG A 136 3.22 -21.48 -14.70
C ARG A 136 2.10 -21.23 -13.71
N THR A 137 0.88 -21.62 -14.06
CA THR A 137 -0.26 -21.65 -13.12
C THR A 137 0.09 -22.53 -11.92
N LEU A 138 -0.21 -22.05 -10.71
CA LEU A 138 -0.03 -22.83 -9.49
C LEU A 138 -1.18 -23.84 -9.31
N PRO A 139 -0.98 -24.96 -8.60
CA PRO A 139 -2.06 -25.88 -8.23
C PRO A 139 -3.14 -25.19 -7.37
N ALA A 140 -4.38 -25.68 -7.45
CA ALA A 140 -5.46 -25.27 -6.55
C ALA A 140 -5.09 -25.52 -5.06
N GLY A 141 -5.60 -24.69 -4.14
CA GLY A 141 -5.22 -24.74 -2.73
C GLY A 141 -3.76 -24.31 -2.47
N THR A 142 -3.19 -23.48 -3.36
CA THR A 142 -1.97 -22.69 -3.06
C THR A 142 -2.27 -21.23 -2.77
N VAL A 143 -3.43 -20.73 -3.19
CA VAL A 143 -3.93 -19.37 -2.99
C VAL A 143 -5.44 -19.47 -2.87
N ASP A 144 -5.99 -19.01 -1.75
CA ASP A 144 -7.43 -19.02 -1.48
C ASP A 144 -8.01 -17.59 -1.34
N ASP A 145 -7.15 -16.60 -1.09
CA ASP A 145 -7.42 -15.16 -1.01
C ASP A 145 -6.26 -14.35 -1.64
N PHE A 146 -6.21 -13.01 -1.46
CA PHE A 146 -5.12 -12.16 -1.98
C PHE A 146 -3.98 -11.88 -0.99
N SER A 147 -4.01 -12.45 0.22
CA SER A 147 -3.02 -12.24 1.29
C SER A 147 -1.71 -13.00 1.07
N GLY A 148 -1.71 -14.10 0.32
CA GLY A 148 -0.48 -14.82 -0.03
C GLY A 148 -0.68 -16.31 -0.35
N LEU A 149 0.41 -17.08 -0.21
CA LEU A 149 0.43 -18.52 -0.42
C LEU A 149 -0.08 -19.28 0.81
N THR A 150 -1.19 -20.01 0.69
CA THR A 150 -1.88 -20.63 1.83
C THR A 150 -1.08 -21.78 2.45
N GLY A 151 -0.88 -21.75 3.76
CA GLY A 151 -0.20 -22.80 4.53
C GLY A 151 1.21 -23.08 4.02
N PHE A 152 1.97 -22.02 3.78
CA PHE A 152 3.33 -22.05 3.27
C PHE A 152 4.37 -22.45 4.30
N LEU A 153 4.14 -22.11 5.57
CA LEU A 153 5.01 -22.45 6.68
C LEU A 153 4.43 -23.59 7.50
N GLU A 154 5.28 -24.51 7.92
CA GLU A 154 5.08 -25.45 9.04
C GLU A 154 5.87 -24.88 10.23
N ILE A 155 5.20 -24.48 11.31
CA ILE A 155 5.84 -23.96 12.53
C ILE A 155 5.56 -24.92 13.69
N SER A 156 6.57 -25.20 14.51
CA SER A 156 6.40 -25.96 15.76
C SER A 156 7.17 -25.28 16.89
N VAL A 157 6.52 -25.11 18.03
CA VAL A 157 7.10 -24.48 19.23
C VAL A 157 7.20 -25.52 20.33
N LYS A 158 8.37 -25.59 20.97
CA LYS A 158 8.65 -26.43 22.13
C LYS A 158 8.95 -25.57 23.35
N ASP A 159 8.51 -26.01 24.52
CA ASP A 159 8.93 -25.43 25.80
C ASP A 159 10.37 -25.84 26.17
N ALA A 160 10.89 -25.29 27.27
CA ALA A 160 12.21 -25.61 27.81
C ALA A 160 12.42 -27.10 28.19
N THR A 161 11.35 -27.91 28.31
CA THR A 161 11.45 -29.38 28.51
C THR A 161 11.60 -30.14 27.20
N GLY A 162 11.41 -29.47 26.05
CA GLY A 162 11.43 -30.06 24.72
C GLY A 162 10.09 -30.66 24.27
N LYS A 163 9.04 -30.57 25.11
CA LYS A 163 7.66 -30.90 24.77
C LYS A 163 7.13 -29.87 23.76
N GLN A 164 6.44 -30.35 22.71
CA GLN A 164 5.81 -29.47 21.73
C GLN A 164 4.53 -28.87 22.33
N VAL A 165 4.49 -27.54 22.46
CA VAL A 165 3.37 -26.79 23.03
C VAL A 165 2.44 -26.22 21.95
N ALA A 166 2.99 -25.84 20.79
CA ALA A 166 2.20 -25.36 19.66
C ALA A 166 2.70 -25.95 18.33
N LYS A 167 1.78 -26.07 17.36
CA LYS A 167 2.10 -26.42 15.97
C LYS A 167 1.09 -25.77 15.05
N THR A 168 1.54 -24.80 14.25
CA THR A 168 0.69 -23.99 13.38
C THR A 168 1.12 -24.10 11.92
N LYS A 169 0.29 -23.57 11.03
CA LYS A 169 0.65 -23.29 9.64
C LYS A 169 0.54 -21.78 9.44
N GLY A 170 1.52 -21.19 8.75
CA GLY A 170 1.46 -19.78 8.36
C GLY A 170 1.23 -19.62 6.86
N ASN A 171 0.41 -18.64 6.47
CA ASN A 171 0.39 -18.15 5.10
C ASN A 171 1.69 -17.36 4.82
N PHE A 172 2.00 -17.10 3.55
CA PHE A 172 3.18 -16.34 3.17
C PHE A 172 2.89 -15.35 2.05
N CYS A 173 2.89 -14.07 2.37
CA CYS A 173 2.89 -12.97 1.42
C CYS A 173 4.31 -12.75 0.87
N PRO A 174 4.57 -12.89 -0.44
CA PRO A 174 5.90 -12.64 -1.00
C PRO A 174 6.34 -11.16 -0.93
N ASN A 175 5.38 -10.23 -0.91
CA ASN A 175 5.65 -8.80 -0.83
C ASN A 175 6.04 -8.32 0.59
N ASN A 176 5.89 -9.17 1.62
CA ASN A 176 5.97 -8.77 3.03
C ASN A 176 7.37 -8.28 3.43
N ALA A 177 7.47 -7.00 3.82
CA ALA A 177 8.65 -6.38 4.44
C ALA A 177 9.98 -6.79 3.76
N SER A 178 10.04 -6.62 2.43
CA SER A 178 11.16 -7.08 1.61
C SER A 178 12.42 -6.23 1.81
N GLY A 179 13.56 -6.85 2.14
CA GLY A 179 14.84 -6.17 2.37
C GLY A 179 15.95 -6.61 1.42
N ARG A 180 16.77 -5.66 0.97
CA ARG A 180 17.95 -5.89 0.12
C ARG A 180 19.07 -6.56 0.93
N ILE A 181 19.41 -7.82 0.64
CA ILE A 181 20.44 -8.58 1.38
C ILE A 181 21.81 -8.64 0.68
N ARG A 182 21.93 -8.06 -0.52
CA ARG A 182 23.16 -8.10 -1.34
C ARG A 182 23.58 -6.70 -1.83
N PRO A 183 24.87 -6.31 -1.71
CA PRO A 183 25.37 -5.03 -2.23
C PRO A 183 25.26 -4.85 -3.75
N ASP A 184 25.09 -5.93 -4.53
CA ASP A 184 24.97 -5.93 -5.99
C ASP A 184 23.53 -6.21 -6.51
N ALA A 185 22.56 -6.38 -5.61
CA ALA A 185 21.13 -6.46 -5.97
C ALA A 185 20.58 -5.09 -6.42
N PRO A 186 19.40 -5.02 -7.06
CA PRO A 186 18.69 -3.75 -7.29
C PRO A 186 18.58 -2.93 -6.00
N SER A 187 18.68 -1.59 -6.11
CA SER A 187 18.60 -0.67 -4.97
C SER A 187 17.18 -0.44 -4.46
N THR A 188 16.18 -0.76 -5.28
CA THR A 188 14.75 -0.69 -5.00
C THR A 188 14.09 -2.04 -5.34
N ASN A 189 12.97 -2.37 -4.69
CA ASN A 189 12.10 -3.46 -5.11
C ASN A 189 11.13 -2.94 -6.18
N HIS A 190 10.91 -3.68 -7.27
CA HIS A 190 9.88 -3.32 -8.24
C HIS A 190 8.48 -3.78 -7.80
N TYR A 191 8.36 -4.83 -6.99
CA TYR A 191 7.08 -5.38 -6.53
C TYR A 191 6.50 -4.59 -5.35
N PRO A 192 5.17 -4.59 -5.12
CA PRO A 192 4.54 -3.89 -3.99
C PRO A 192 5.09 -4.32 -2.62
N GLN A 193 4.87 -3.49 -1.59
CA GLN A 193 5.36 -3.74 -0.22
C GLN A 193 4.40 -4.58 0.67
N SER A 194 3.23 -4.95 0.15
CA SER A 194 2.21 -5.75 0.85
C SER A 194 1.44 -6.66 -0.12
N CYS A 195 0.71 -7.63 0.41
CA CYS A 195 -0.30 -8.41 -0.30
C CYS A 195 -1.67 -7.92 0.18
N SER A 196 -2.67 -7.88 -0.72
CA SER A 196 -3.97 -7.27 -0.37
C SER A 196 -4.76 -8.16 0.58
N THR A 197 -5.23 -7.58 1.69
CA THR A 197 -6.23 -8.15 2.58
C THR A 197 -7.66 -7.82 2.14
N ASN A 198 -7.84 -6.90 1.18
CA ASN A 198 -9.16 -6.44 0.76
C ASN A 198 -9.97 -7.58 0.09
N PRO A 199 -11.19 -7.89 0.57
CA PRO A 199 -11.97 -9.00 0.04
C PRO A 199 -12.44 -8.81 -1.40
N TRP A 200 -12.35 -7.59 -1.95
CA TRP A 200 -12.83 -7.21 -3.28
C TRP A 200 -11.73 -7.09 -4.35
N THR A 201 -10.44 -7.22 -3.99
CA THR A 201 -9.31 -7.25 -4.95
C THR A 201 -9.58 -8.20 -6.12
N LEU A 202 -9.31 -7.75 -7.34
CA LEU A 202 -9.43 -8.50 -8.60
C LEU A 202 -8.07 -9.00 -9.09
N GLY A 203 -7.00 -8.24 -8.83
CA GLY A 203 -5.65 -8.58 -9.27
C GLY A 203 -4.55 -8.04 -8.37
N SER A 204 -3.51 -8.83 -8.17
CA SER A 204 -2.32 -8.47 -7.43
C SER A 204 -1.07 -9.03 -8.09
N VAL A 205 0.05 -8.33 -7.92
CA VAL A 205 1.38 -8.81 -8.30
C VAL A 205 2.19 -9.02 -7.04
N TRP A 206 2.69 -10.24 -6.87
CA TRP A 206 3.54 -10.60 -5.74
C TRP A 206 4.95 -10.89 -6.23
N GLY A 207 5.98 -10.40 -5.54
CA GLY A 207 7.34 -10.79 -5.88
C GLY A 207 8.41 -10.34 -4.91
N VAL A 208 9.61 -10.89 -5.15
CA VAL A 208 10.83 -10.63 -4.38
C VAL A 208 11.97 -10.48 -5.35
N GLU A 209 12.71 -9.39 -5.23
CA GLU A 209 13.86 -9.11 -6.08
C GLU A 209 14.99 -10.12 -5.96
N LYS A 210 15.79 -10.20 -7.04
CA LYS A 210 17.04 -10.97 -7.02
C LYS A 210 18.03 -10.35 -6.04
N GLY A 211 18.43 -11.12 -5.03
CA GLY A 211 19.33 -10.68 -3.95
C GLY A 211 18.63 -9.89 -2.84
N TRP A 212 17.32 -10.06 -2.72
CA TRP A 212 16.49 -9.57 -1.61
C TRP A 212 15.96 -10.74 -0.78
N ALA A 213 15.41 -10.43 0.39
CA ALA A 213 14.71 -11.39 1.23
C ALA A 213 13.42 -10.78 1.83
N THR A 214 12.34 -11.55 1.87
CA THR A 214 11.04 -11.15 2.44
C THR A 214 10.80 -11.85 3.78
N ASN A 215 10.19 -11.13 4.73
CA ASN A 215 9.86 -11.68 6.04
C ASN A 215 8.80 -12.78 5.90
N THR A 216 9.05 -13.94 6.49
CA THR A 216 8.08 -15.04 6.46
C THR A 216 6.92 -14.87 7.44
N THR A 217 7.05 -14.00 8.45
CA THR A 217 5.97 -13.73 9.40
C THR A 217 5.13 -12.56 8.91
N GLY A 218 3.85 -12.81 8.60
CA GLY A 218 2.84 -11.75 8.55
C GLY A 218 2.33 -11.44 9.97
N TYR A 219 1.86 -10.21 10.20
CA TYR A 219 1.05 -9.93 11.38
C TYR A 219 -0.32 -10.59 11.20
N ASP A 220 -0.65 -11.52 12.08
CA ASP A 220 -1.91 -12.25 12.10
C ASP A 220 -2.49 -12.11 13.51
N TYR A 221 -3.37 -11.11 13.67
CA TYR A 221 -3.97 -10.77 14.96
C TYR A 221 -5.09 -11.75 15.34
N ASP A 222 -5.68 -12.42 14.35
CA ASP A 222 -6.80 -13.35 14.54
C ASP A 222 -6.30 -14.75 14.91
N ASN A 223 -5.11 -15.14 14.43
CA ASN A 223 -4.48 -16.43 14.69
C ASN A 223 -3.22 -16.32 15.58
N THR A 224 -3.29 -15.53 16.66
CA THR A 224 -2.21 -15.52 17.68
C THR A 224 -2.06 -16.90 18.34
N VAL A 225 -0.86 -17.18 18.87
CA VAL A 225 -0.57 -18.44 19.56
C VAL A 225 -0.50 -18.20 21.06
N ASP A 226 -1.32 -18.92 21.82
CA ASP A 226 -1.30 -18.86 23.28
C ASP A 226 0.00 -19.48 23.83
N LEU A 227 1.01 -18.64 24.03
CA LEU A 227 2.23 -18.95 24.76
C LEU A 227 2.25 -18.13 26.06
N PRO A 228 2.28 -18.77 27.23
CA PRO A 228 2.60 -18.12 28.50
C PRO A 228 4.00 -17.49 28.49
N VAL A 229 4.26 -16.59 29.44
CA VAL A 229 5.60 -16.04 29.71
C VAL A 229 6.59 -17.18 29.97
N GLY A 230 7.75 -17.16 29.31
CA GLY A 230 8.75 -18.22 29.43
C GLY A 230 9.68 -18.39 28.22
N GLU A 231 10.52 -19.42 28.29
CA GLU A 231 11.53 -19.76 27.27
C GLU A 231 11.08 -20.94 26.40
N TYR A 232 11.16 -20.73 25.08
CA TYR A 232 10.73 -21.70 24.06
C TYR A 232 11.79 -21.87 22.96
N THR A 233 11.62 -22.90 22.15
CA THR A 233 12.37 -23.14 20.92
C THR A 233 11.39 -23.37 19.78
N ALA A 234 11.38 -22.46 18.81
CA ALA A 234 10.58 -22.58 17.60
C ALA A 234 11.41 -23.15 16.45
N GLN A 235 10.84 -24.08 15.69
CA GLN A 235 11.38 -24.55 14.42
C GLN A 235 10.42 -24.16 13.29
N VAL A 236 10.95 -23.49 12.28
CA VAL A 236 10.22 -23.03 11.09
C VAL A 236 10.68 -23.85 9.88
N ARG A 237 9.76 -24.19 8.99
CA ARG A 237 10.03 -24.96 7.77
C ARG A 237 9.06 -24.55 6.67
N VAL A 238 9.50 -24.51 5.42
CA VAL A 238 8.57 -24.37 4.27
C VAL A 238 7.82 -25.68 4.05
N ALA A 239 6.51 -25.66 3.89
CA ALA A 239 5.67 -26.85 3.74
C ALA A 239 6.03 -27.66 2.48
N LYS A 240 5.93 -29.00 2.55
CA LYS A 240 6.46 -29.89 1.48
C LYS A 240 5.94 -29.52 0.08
N LYS A 241 4.64 -29.21 -0.05
CA LYS A 241 4.01 -28.84 -1.34
C LYS A 241 4.75 -27.69 -2.05
N TYR A 242 5.25 -26.71 -1.32
CA TYR A 242 6.00 -25.57 -1.88
C TYR A 242 7.48 -25.86 -2.09
N ARG A 243 8.09 -26.71 -1.25
CA ARG A 243 9.46 -27.19 -1.49
C ARG A 243 9.57 -27.96 -2.79
N ASP A 244 8.63 -28.87 -3.04
CA ASP A 244 8.54 -29.62 -4.30
C ASP A 244 8.25 -28.69 -5.49
N LEU A 245 7.31 -27.74 -5.33
CA LEU A 245 6.85 -26.84 -6.40
C LEU A 245 7.91 -25.81 -6.84
N PHE A 246 8.70 -25.29 -5.91
CA PHE A 246 9.66 -24.20 -6.15
C PHE A 246 11.14 -24.60 -5.97
N GLY A 247 11.44 -25.85 -5.62
CA GLY A 247 12.82 -26.32 -5.42
C GLY A 247 13.48 -25.81 -4.13
N ILE A 248 12.70 -25.46 -3.11
CA ILE A 248 13.20 -24.91 -1.84
C ILE A 248 13.82 -26.03 -1.00
N PRO A 249 15.08 -25.91 -0.52
CA PRO A 249 15.70 -26.90 0.36
C PRO A 249 14.90 -27.17 1.64
N ASP A 250 15.03 -28.37 2.22
CA ASP A 250 14.38 -28.75 3.49
C ASP A 250 15.08 -28.15 4.73
N SER A 251 15.42 -26.85 4.68
CA SER A 251 15.98 -26.14 5.83
C SER A 251 14.95 -25.99 6.95
N LYS A 252 15.44 -26.13 8.19
CA LYS A 252 14.64 -26.10 9.43
C LYS A 252 15.32 -25.17 10.45
N PRO A 253 15.44 -23.87 10.16
CA PRO A 253 15.96 -22.91 11.13
C PRO A 253 15.23 -23.06 12.47
N THR A 254 16.01 -23.03 13.53
CA THR A 254 15.56 -23.20 14.90
C THR A 254 15.97 -21.95 15.68
N VAL A 255 15.00 -21.30 16.30
CA VAL A 255 15.10 -19.97 16.90
C VAL A 255 14.65 -20.07 18.36
N LYS A 256 15.44 -19.53 19.29
CA LYS A 256 15.01 -19.38 20.69
C LYS A 256 13.96 -18.27 20.80
N VAL A 257 12.94 -18.47 21.61
CA VAL A 257 11.84 -17.52 21.75
C VAL A 257 11.61 -17.25 23.23
N THR A 258 11.95 -16.05 23.67
CA THR A 258 11.57 -15.52 24.97
C THR A 258 10.18 -14.89 24.84
N VAL A 259 9.20 -15.35 25.60
CA VAL A 259 7.92 -14.65 25.75
C VAL A 259 7.95 -13.89 27.07
N ARG A 260 7.74 -12.57 27.01
CA ARG A 260 7.58 -11.70 28.18
C ARG A 260 6.15 -11.15 28.25
N LYS A 261 5.69 -10.78 29.44
CA LYS A 261 4.51 -9.89 29.55
C LYS A 261 4.92 -8.49 29.09
N ASP A 262 3.95 -7.68 28.73
CA ASP A 262 4.11 -6.22 28.81
C ASP A 262 3.82 -5.77 30.25
N ASP A 263 4.81 -5.10 30.85
CA ASP A 263 4.74 -4.50 32.19
C ASP A 263 4.85 -2.98 32.00
N ASP A 264 3.71 -2.29 32.12
CA ASP A 264 3.54 -0.90 31.70
C ASP A 264 4.44 0.10 32.45
N GLY A 265 4.96 1.10 31.73
CA GLY A 265 5.67 2.25 32.31
C GLY A 265 7.20 2.28 32.14
N GLY A 266 7.68 2.46 30.90
CA GLY A 266 9.09 2.75 30.61
C GLY A 266 9.26 3.55 29.32
N GLU A 267 10.14 4.56 29.34
CA GLU A 267 10.38 5.45 28.19
C GLU A 267 11.04 4.72 26.99
N GLY A 268 10.88 5.29 25.80
CA GLY A 268 11.21 4.63 24.54
C GLY A 268 12.71 4.40 24.32
N GLY A 269 13.09 3.12 24.18
CA GLY A 269 14.20 2.73 23.32
C GLY A 269 15.63 2.93 23.85
N GLU A 270 15.89 2.64 25.13
CA GLU A 270 17.28 2.50 25.58
C GLU A 270 18.01 1.38 24.80
N GLY A 271 19.14 1.76 24.20
CA GLY A 271 19.94 0.89 23.35
C GLY A 271 20.83 -0.09 24.11
N LEU A 272 21.46 -0.98 23.34
CA LEU A 272 22.43 -1.99 23.81
C LEU A 272 23.44 -1.41 24.82
N THR A 273 23.55 -2.08 25.98
CA THR A 273 24.37 -1.65 27.12
C THR A 273 25.82 -1.29 26.74
N ALA A 274 26.15 0.00 26.83
CA ALA A 274 27.54 0.46 26.74
C ALA A 274 28.28 0.22 28.08
N SER A 275 29.57 -0.12 28.00
CA SER A 275 30.37 -0.47 29.18
C SER A 275 30.76 0.75 30.03
N LYS A 276 30.79 0.55 31.36
CA LYS A 276 31.15 1.56 32.37
C LYS A 276 32.39 2.40 32.04
N SER A 277 32.26 3.71 32.16
CA SER A 277 33.34 4.59 32.66
C SER A 277 32.72 5.77 33.41
N SER A 278 33.48 6.35 34.34
CA SER A 278 32.96 7.28 35.36
C SER A 278 33.43 8.72 35.15
N SER A 279 32.54 9.68 35.36
CA SER A 279 32.86 10.94 36.06
C SER A 279 31.58 11.65 36.51
N SER A 280 31.73 12.58 37.46
CA SER A 280 30.66 13.27 38.18
C SER A 280 30.51 14.72 37.75
N HIS A 281 29.32 15.32 37.93
CA HIS A 281 29.17 16.51 38.81
C HIS A 281 27.70 16.86 39.10
N HIS A 282 27.50 17.79 40.04
CA HIS A 282 26.19 18.21 40.57
C HIS A 282 25.52 19.31 39.74
N GLY A 283 24.19 19.41 39.86
CA GLY A 283 23.42 20.61 39.51
C GLY A 283 21.91 20.32 39.62
N GLY A 284 21.25 20.78 40.68
CA GLY A 284 19.84 20.45 40.93
C GLY A 284 18.98 21.67 41.29
N HIS A 285 17.86 21.80 40.60
CA HIS A 285 16.64 22.57 40.91
C HIS A 285 15.51 21.88 40.12
N GLY A 286 14.23 21.94 40.48
CA GLY A 286 13.56 22.62 41.59
C GLY A 286 12.08 22.69 41.21
N GLY A 287 11.26 21.76 41.71
CA GLY A 287 9.97 21.44 41.09
C GLY A 287 8.81 22.36 41.46
N HIS A 288 7.76 22.32 40.63
CA HIS A 288 6.40 22.73 40.96
C HIS A 288 5.43 21.70 40.38
N GLY A 289 4.35 21.41 41.10
CA GLY A 289 3.28 20.52 40.64
C GLY A 289 1.91 21.09 40.98
N SER A 290 0.95 20.80 40.11
CA SER A 290 -0.48 21.10 40.28
C SER A 290 -1.27 19.91 39.75
N GLY A 291 -1.95 19.17 40.63
CA GLY A 291 -2.77 18.03 40.24
C GLY A 291 -4.24 18.41 40.10
N HIS A 292 -4.93 17.81 39.12
CA HIS A 292 -6.39 17.75 39.09
C HIS A 292 -6.84 16.29 38.97
N SER A 293 -7.83 15.92 39.77
CA SER A 293 -8.28 14.54 39.97
C SER A 293 -9.37 14.15 38.97
N ALA A 294 -9.12 13.13 38.16
CA ALA A 294 -10.19 12.43 37.45
C ALA A 294 -10.99 11.57 38.46
N GLN A 295 -12.31 11.71 38.45
CA GLN A 295 -13.21 10.83 39.23
C GLN A 295 -13.58 9.60 38.39
N SER A 296 -13.60 8.43 39.03
CA SER A 296 -13.88 7.16 38.37
C SER A 296 -15.39 6.90 38.23
N ALA A 297 -15.79 6.39 37.07
CA ALA A 297 -17.11 5.81 36.79
C ALA A 297 -16.96 4.30 36.49
N PRO A 298 -17.98 3.47 36.74
CA PRO A 298 -17.82 2.02 36.80
C PRO A 298 -17.81 1.33 35.42
N ALA A 299 -17.06 0.24 35.31
CA ALA A 299 -16.98 -0.56 34.09
C ALA A 299 -18.24 -1.39 33.84
N GLY A 300 -18.84 -1.24 32.66
CA GLY A 300 -19.69 -2.24 32.02
C GLY A 300 -18.96 -2.80 30.80
N ALA A 301 -18.76 -4.12 30.73
CA ALA A 301 -17.99 -4.75 29.66
C ALA A 301 -18.89 -5.07 28.44
N PRO A 302 -18.56 -4.59 27.23
CA PRO A 302 -19.17 -5.09 25.99
C PRO A 302 -18.83 -6.56 25.73
N ALA A 303 -19.69 -7.27 24.99
CA ALA A 303 -19.48 -8.68 24.67
C ALA A 303 -18.46 -8.86 23.52
N LEU A 304 -17.46 -9.72 23.73
CA LEU A 304 -16.40 -10.02 22.75
C LEU A 304 -16.84 -11.04 21.69
N ASP A 305 -17.73 -10.66 20.78
CA ASP A 305 -18.04 -11.43 19.55
C ASP A 305 -16.97 -11.16 18.46
N GLY A 306 -15.76 -11.67 18.71
CA GLY A 306 -14.55 -11.38 17.91
C GLY A 306 -14.53 -11.95 16.49
N HIS A 307 -15.24 -11.29 15.56
CA HIS A 307 -15.26 -11.59 14.12
C HIS A 307 -15.20 -10.32 13.24
N HIS A 308 -14.41 -9.31 13.64
CA HIS A 308 -14.04 -8.17 12.78
C HIS A 308 -13.10 -8.64 11.66
N TYR A 309 -13.16 -8.06 10.46
CA TYR A 309 -12.23 -8.44 9.38
C TYR A 309 -10.88 -7.70 9.51
N GLY A 310 -10.19 -8.01 10.61
CA GLY A 310 -8.95 -7.40 11.06
C GLY A 310 -9.17 -6.31 12.11
N PRO A 311 -8.32 -6.22 13.16
CA PRO A 311 -8.29 -5.05 14.01
C PRO A 311 -7.63 -3.91 13.23
N ARG A 312 -8.44 -2.93 12.79
CA ARG A 312 -8.20 -1.48 12.68
C ARG A 312 -9.24 -0.85 11.75
N GLY A 313 -9.95 0.17 12.26
CA GLY A 313 -10.58 1.17 11.40
C GLY A 313 -9.53 2.00 10.65
N ALA A 314 -9.97 2.92 9.80
CA ALA A 314 -9.12 3.73 8.92
C ALA A 314 -8.01 4.56 9.61
N ASP A 315 -8.06 4.70 10.94
CA ASP A 315 -7.35 5.74 11.70
C ASP A 315 -6.04 5.25 12.36
N ALA A 316 -5.58 4.04 12.04
CA ALA A 316 -4.33 3.49 12.56
C ALA A 316 -3.34 3.22 11.42
N PRO A 317 -2.16 3.87 11.42
CA PRO A 317 -1.26 3.86 10.27
C PRO A 317 -0.83 2.43 9.90
N THR A 318 -0.84 2.13 8.60
CA THR A 318 -0.21 0.90 8.08
C THR A 318 1.28 1.01 8.36
N PRO A 319 1.87 0.20 9.26
CA PRO A 319 3.18 0.50 9.84
C PRO A 319 4.28 0.48 8.77
N PRO A 320 4.91 1.63 8.43
CA PRO A 320 5.85 1.72 7.33
C PRO A 320 7.21 1.13 7.73
N GLN A 321 7.39 -0.18 7.53
CA GLN A 321 8.68 -0.84 7.71
C GLN A 321 9.53 -0.79 6.44
N LEU A 322 10.03 0.40 6.10
CA LEU A 322 11.34 0.69 5.50
C LEU A 322 11.58 2.23 5.57
N PRO A 323 12.84 2.72 5.64
CA PRO A 323 13.11 4.06 6.15
C PRO A 323 12.98 5.19 5.11
N PHE A 324 12.41 6.32 5.55
CA PHE A 324 12.33 7.61 4.83
C PHE A 324 13.67 8.12 4.23
N ALA A 325 14.81 7.65 4.75
CA ALA A 325 16.16 8.13 4.44
C ALA A 325 16.64 8.00 2.97
N LEU A 326 15.84 7.41 2.07
CA LEU A 326 16.12 7.31 0.63
C LEU A 326 15.36 8.33 -0.23
N VAL A 327 14.15 8.74 0.17
CA VAL A 327 13.36 9.75 -0.56
C VAL A 327 14.02 11.12 -0.44
N ASP A 328 14.40 11.47 0.78
CA ASP A 328 15.00 12.74 1.21
C ASP A 328 16.33 13.12 0.49
N ARG A 329 16.92 12.18 -0.27
CA ARG A 329 18.19 12.40 -0.99
C ARG A 329 18.05 12.65 -2.49
N GLY A 330 16.85 12.49 -3.07
CA GLY A 330 16.62 12.72 -4.51
C GLY A 330 17.42 11.83 -5.48
N ILE A 331 17.90 10.67 -5.01
CA ILE A 331 18.76 9.76 -5.81
C ILE A 331 17.92 8.77 -6.63
N ALA A 332 16.66 8.56 -6.28
CA ALA A 332 15.74 7.71 -7.02
C ALA A 332 15.49 8.29 -8.43
N LYS A 333 15.79 7.50 -9.47
CA LYS A 333 15.45 7.80 -10.86
C LYS A 333 14.34 6.85 -11.30
N HIS A 334 13.29 7.37 -11.91
CA HIS A 334 12.19 6.58 -12.48
C HIS A 334 12.73 5.50 -13.42
N LEU A 335 12.26 4.27 -13.23
CA LEU A 335 12.64 3.09 -14.02
C LEU A 335 11.60 2.88 -15.13
N GLY A 336 11.55 3.87 -16.03
CA GLY A 336 10.47 4.06 -17.00
C GLY A 336 10.06 2.83 -17.81
N ASP A 337 8.76 2.78 -18.12
CA ASP A 337 8.06 1.74 -18.89
C ASP A 337 8.92 0.98 -19.93
N GLY A 338 8.91 -0.35 -19.82
CA GLY A 338 9.71 -1.24 -20.65
C GLY A 338 8.98 -2.54 -21.02
N ALA A 339 9.59 -3.37 -21.86
CA ALA A 339 9.00 -4.65 -22.26
C ALA A 339 8.94 -5.64 -21.08
N GLY A 340 7.80 -5.66 -20.37
CA GLY A 340 7.60 -6.43 -19.15
C GLY A 340 7.91 -5.67 -17.86
N HIS A 341 8.17 -4.36 -17.92
CA HIS A 341 8.34 -3.47 -16.76
C HIS A 341 7.36 -2.31 -16.89
N THR A 342 6.76 -1.88 -15.78
CA THR A 342 6.07 -0.59 -15.70
C THR A 342 6.42 0.03 -14.36
N ASP A 343 6.61 1.35 -14.33
CA ASP A 343 6.74 2.11 -13.09
C ASP A 343 5.41 2.79 -12.71
N GLY A 344 4.29 2.32 -13.29
CA GLY A 344 2.94 2.87 -13.13
C GLY A 344 2.74 4.25 -13.75
N SER A 345 3.80 4.90 -14.23
CA SER A 345 3.86 6.35 -14.19
C SER A 345 3.30 7.03 -15.44
N ARG A 346 1.99 7.30 -15.39
CA ARG A 346 1.52 8.61 -15.89
C ARG A 346 1.83 9.63 -14.82
N ILE A 347 3.07 10.16 -14.86
CA ILE A 347 3.69 10.99 -13.82
C ILE A 347 2.87 12.27 -13.56
N ALA A 348 1.81 12.16 -12.76
CA ALA A 348 1.40 13.27 -11.93
C ALA A 348 2.57 13.59 -11.00
N PRO A 349 2.96 14.88 -10.83
CA PRO A 349 3.95 15.22 -9.82
C PRO A 349 3.45 14.79 -8.44
N ALA A 350 4.31 14.07 -7.71
CA ALA A 350 4.17 13.68 -6.30
C ALA A 350 3.55 14.81 -5.46
N LEU A 351 2.75 14.43 -4.45
CA LEU A 351 1.74 15.11 -3.57
C LEU A 351 1.64 16.65 -3.46
N LYS A 352 2.60 17.41 -3.98
CA LYS A 352 2.58 18.87 -4.12
C LYS A 352 1.57 19.33 -5.16
N ALA A 353 0.50 19.97 -4.69
CA ALA A 353 -0.43 20.77 -5.49
C ALA A 353 0.29 21.78 -6.40
N ASN A 354 -0.35 22.18 -7.50
CA ASN A 354 0.16 23.25 -8.36
C ASN A 354 0.32 24.54 -7.56
N ALA A 355 1.42 25.28 -7.74
CA ALA A 355 1.74 26.45 -6.92
C ALA A 355 0.75 27.64 -7.08
N LYS A 356 -0.20 27.57 -8.02
CA LYS A 356 -1.27 28.54 -8.27
C LYS A 356 -2.50 27.83 -8.83
N ARG A 357 -3.69 28.40 -8.55
CA ARG A 357 -4.95 28.06 -9.21
C ARG A 357 -4.81 28.06 -10.73
N PRO A 358 -5.50 27.16 -11.45
CA PRO A 358 -5.39 27.09 -12.90
C PRO A 358 -6.16 28.25 -13.55
N THR A 359 -5.62 28.79 -14.64
CA THR A 359 -6.18 29.95 -15.35
C THR A 359 -6.39 29.67 -16.83
N GLY A 360 -7.15 30.55 -17.51
CA GLY A 360 -7.52 30.37 -18.91
C GLY A 360 -8.78 29.51 -19.06
N LYS A 361 -8.90 28.84 -20.22
CA LYS A 361 -10.07 28.03 -20.55
C LYS A 361 -9.94 26.61 -19.98
N ALA A 362 -10.78 26.27 -19.01
CA ALA A 362 -10.94 24.91 -18.53
C ALA A 362 -11.38 23.96 -19.66
N GLY A 363 -10.92 22.72 -19.58
CA GLY A 363 -11.24 21.67 -20.53
C GLY A 363 -10.18 20.57 -20.62
N VAL A 364 -10.59 19.45 -21.20
CA VAL A 364 -9.77 18.28 -21.47
C VAL A 364 -10.21 17.69 -22.81
N ALA A 365 -9.27 17.36 -23.71
CA ALA A 365 -9.65 16.80 -25.01
C ALA A 365 -10.20 15.38 -24.86
N LYS A 366 -11.12 14.97 -25.74
CA LYS A 366 -11.81 13.66 -25.63
C LYS A 366 -10.84 12.47 -25.62
N SER A 367 -9.74 12.57 -26.37
CA SER A 367 -8.66 11.59 -26.47
C SER A 367 -7.73 11.53 -25.25
N VAL A 368 -7.80 12.50 -24.33
CA VAL A 368 -7.03 12.45 -23.08
C VAL A 368 -7.58 11.35 -22.18
N PRO A 369 -6.74 10.40 -21.73
CA PRO A 369 -7.15 9.38 -20.79
C PRO A 369 -7.64 9.95 -19.44
N LYS A 370 -8.48 9.20 -18.75
CA LYS A 370 -9.16 9.59 -17.52
C LYS A 370 -9.15 8.41 -16.51
N PRO A 371 -9.43 8.65 -15.23
CA PRO A 371 -9.80 7.58 -14.29
C PRO A 371 -11.11 6.88 -14.71
N ASP A 372 -11.42 5.77 -14.05
CA ASP A 372 -12.66 5.01 -14.18
C ASP A 372 -13.03 4.50 -12.79
N LEU A 373 -13.73 5.32 -12.02
CA LEU A 373 -14.06 5.05 -10.62
C LEU A 373 -15.17 4.02 -10.55
N ARG A 374 -14.94 3.00 -9.74
CA ARG A 374 -15.90 1.91 -9.54
C ARG A 374 -16.07 1.70 -8.06
N SER A 375 -17.31 1.80 -7.58
CA SER A 375 -17.64 1.37 -6.23
C SER A 375 -17.51 -0.14 -6.11
N LEU A 376 -17.06 -0.61 -4.94
CA LEU A 376 -17.10 -2.01 -4.54
C LEU A 376 -18.30 -2.25 -3.62
N PRO A 377 -18.84 -3.48 -3.55
CA PRO A 377 -19.91 -3.78 -2.59
C PRO A 377 -19.41 -3.59 -1.15
N ALA A 378 -20.26 -3.07 -0.27
CA ALA A 378 -19.91 -2.88 1.14
C ALA A 378 -19.53 -4.21 1.85
N TRP A 379 -18.71 -4.13 2.88
CA TRP A 379 -18.34 -5.25 3.75
C TRP A 379 -18.07 -4.75 5.18
N ASP A 380 -17.58 -5.59 6.08
CA ASP A 380 -17.41 -5.33 7.51
C ASP A 380 -18.72 -4.83 8.16
N ILE A 381 -19.85 -5.41 7.75
CA ILE A 381 -21.18 -4.90 8.09
C ILE A 381 -21.62 -5.40 9.46
N ALA A 382 -21.66 -4.47 10.42
CA ALA A 382 -22.07 -4.71 11.80
C ALA A 382 -23.25 -3.80 12.20
N ILE A 383 -23.86 -4.11 13.33
CA ILE A 383 -24.75 -3.18 14.03
C ILE A 383 -24.02 -2.66 15.27
N THR A 384 -24.11 -1.35 15.48
CA THR A 384 -23.57 -0.65 16.65
C THR A 384 -24.68 0.18 17.31
N ASP A 385 -24.46 0.57 18.56
CA ASP A 385 -25.27 1.53 19.33
C ASP A 385 -24.90 3.00 19.07
N GLY A 386 -23.92 3.23 18.19
CA GLY A 386 -23.34 4.52 17.83
C GLY A 386 -21.95 4.75 18.46
N GLU A 387 -21.19 5.69 17.92
CA GLU A 387 -19.93 6.19 18.52
C GLU A 387 -20.13 7.60 19.10
N ASP A 388 -19.10 8.18 19.74
CA ASP A 388 -19.15 9.50 20.40
C ASP A 388 -19.54 10.65 19.44
N GLY A 389 -20.84 10.97 19.41
CA GLY A 389 -21.45 11.97 18.52
C GLY A 389 -22.73 11.50 17.84
N ASP A 390 -23.01 10.19 17.85
CA ASP A 390 -24.31 9.65 17.43
C ASP A 390 -25.39 9.84 18.51
N VAL A 391 -26.66 9.64 18.14
CA VAL A 391 -27.78 9.79 19.06
C VAL A 391 -27.93 8.52 19.88
N ALA A 392 -27.44 8.56 21.13
CA ALA A 392 -27.46 7.44 22.07
C ALA A 392 -28.85 6.78 22.21
N GLY A 393 -28.86 5.45 22.33
CA GLY A 393 -30.08 4.65 22.41
C GLY A 393 -30.73 4.34 21.06
N LYS A 394 -29.96 4.42 19.97
CA LYS A 394 -30.34 4.02 18.61
C LYS A 394 -29.60 2.78 18.16
N ASP A 395 -30.05 2.20 17.05
CA ASP A 395 -29.35 1.13 16.35
C ASP A 395 -28.83 1.66 15.00
N TYR A 396 -27.52 1.50 14.77
CA TYR A 396 -26.83 1.95 13.58
C TYR A 396 -26.28 0.77 12.77
N LEU A 397 -26.36 0.84 11.45
CA LEU A 397 -25.75 -0.10 10.53
C LEU A 397 -24.44 0.50 9.98
N ALA A 398 -23.33 0.03 10.52
CA ALA A 398 -21.99 0.39 10.09
C ALA A 398 -21.46 -0.57 9.02
N PHE A 399 -20.52 -0.10 8.19
CA PHE A 399 -19.98 -0.84 7.05
C PHE A 399 -18.69 -0.20 6.51
N SER A 400 -17.81 -0.98 5.92
CA SER A 400 -16.73 -0.51 5.04
C SER A 400 -17.22 -0.35 3.60
N ALA A 401 -16.77 0.72 2.94
CA ALA A 401 -17.04 1.00 1.52
C ALA A 401 -15.77 1.45 0.79
N ASN A 402 -15.67 1.13 -0.51
CA ASN A 402 -14.52 1.47 -1.33
C ASN A 402 -14.92 2.01 -2.72
N VAL A 403 -14.11 2.94 -3.22
CA VAL A 403 -14.10 3.37 -4.63
C VAL A 403 -12.69 3.17 -5.18
N TRP A 404 -12.55 2.51 -6.33
CA TRP A 404 -11.25 2.24 -6.95
C TRP A 404 -11.15 2.71 -8.39
N ASN A 405 -9.93 3.05 -8.80
CA ASN A 405 -9.65 3.57 -10.13
C ASN A 405 -9.21 2.44 -11.07
N ALA A 406 -10.18 1.92 -11.82
CA ALA A 406 -9.96 0.94 -12.89
C ALA A 406 -9.48 1.59 -14.21
N GLY A 407 -9.31 2.92 -14.22
CA GLY A 407 -9.04 3.71 -15.40
C GLY A 407 -7.57 3.69 -15.77
N PRO A 408 -7.22 3.94 -17.04
CA PRO A 408 -5.83 3.93 -17.47
C PRO A 408 -4.97 5.08 -16.89
N ALA A 409 -5.55 6.07 -16.22
CA ALA A 409 -4.88 7.25 -15.66
C ALA A 409 -5.26 7.47 -14.18
N PRO A 410 -4.37 8.03 -13.35
CA PRO A 410 -4.71 8.42 -11.98
C PRO A 410 -5.82 9.49 -11.99
N LEU A 411 -6.61 9.51 -10.92
CA LEU A 411 -7.38 10.70 -10.55
C LEU A 411 -6.44 11.64 -9.78
N VAL A 412 -6.35 12.90 -10.21
CA VAL A 412 -5.58 13.96 -9.52
C VAL A 412 -6.49 15.16 -9.32
N VAL A 413 -6.63 15.62 -8.09
CA VAL A 413 -7.40 16.83 -7.74
C VAL A 413 -6.51 17.75 -6.90
N ASP A 414 -6.42 19.03 -7.27
CA ASP A 414 -5.87 20.05 -6.36
C ASP A 414 -7.00 20.91 -5.80
N GLY A 415 -7.02 21.09 -4.49
CA GLY A 415 -7.77 22.12 -3.80
C GLY A 415 -6.96 23.40 -3.64
N PHE A 416 -7.64 24.54 -3.68
CA PHE A 416 -7.08 25.84 -3.31
C PHE A 416 -8.00 26.55 -2.32
N ARG A 417 -7.51 26.88 -1.13
CA ARG A 417 -8.23 27.72 -0.15
C ARG A 417 -8.28 29.17 -0.66
N LYS A 418 -9.21 29.98 -0.17
CA LYS A 418 -9.14 31.45 -0.27
C LYS A 418 -8.77 31.99 1.13
N PRO A 419 -8.09 33.15 1.25
CA PRO A 419 -7.82 33.74 2.56
C PRO A 419 -9.12 33.92 3.37
N GLY A 420 -9.18 33.32 4.56
CA GLY A 420 -10.36 33.38 5.43
C GLY A 420 -11.60 32.61 4.95
N ALA A 421 -11.46 31.63 4.05
CA ALA A 421 -12.58 30.77 3.61
C ALA A 421 -12.47 29.35 4.17
N ASP A 422 -13.61 28.79 4.58
CA ASP A 422 -13.68 27.45 5.21
C ASP A 422 -13.51 26.30 4.21
N LYS A 423 -13.73 26.56 2.92
CA LYS A 423 -13.62 25.58 1.83
C LYS A 423 -12.56 25.96 0.80
N MET A 424 -11.95 24.94 0.22
CA MET A 424 -11.14 25.06 -1.00
C MET A 424 -12.02 24.93 -2.25
N ASP A 425 -11.68 25.64 -3.32
CA ASP A 425 -12.21 25.31 -4.66
C ASP A 425 -11.32 24.22 -5.28
N ALA A 426 -11.93 23.14 -5.79
CA ALA A 426 -11.21 21.96 -6.27
C ALA A 426 -11.24 21.82 -7.80
N TYR A 427 -10.11 21.40 -8.36
CA TYR A 427 -9.90 21.23 -9.80
C TYR A 427 -9.27 19.86 -10.09
N GLN A 428 -9.85 19.10 -11.01
CA GLN A 428 -9.26 17.86 -11.53
C GLN A 428 -8.22 18.18 -12.61
N TYR A 429 -7.10 17.47 -12.60
CA TYR A 429 -5.99 17.66 -13.55
C TYR A 429 -5.73 16.42 -14.40
N PHE A 430 -5.26 16.64 -15.63
CA PHE A 430 -5.00 15.56 -16.59
C PHE A 430 -3.58 15.65 -17.14
N TYR A 431 -2.89 14.52 -17.15
CA TYR A 431 -1.47 14.40 -17.51
C TYR A 431 -1.27 13.46 -18.71
N ASP A 432 -0.26 13.74 -19.53
CA ASP A 432 0.19 12.81 -20.58
C ASP A 432 1.13 11.72 -20.03
N ALA A 433 1.52 10.78 -20.91
CA ALA A 433 2.45 9.70 -20.56
C ALA A 433 3.92 10.15 -20.36
N LYS A 434 4.17 11.46 -20.23
CA LYS A 434 5.46 12.05 -19.84
C LYS A 434 5.31 12.96 -18.62
N GLY A 435 4.16 12.94 -17.95
CA GLY A 435 3.85 13.78 -16.81
C GLY A 435 3.61 15.25 -17.12
N LYS A 436 3.41 15.62 -18.39
CA LYS A 436 3.02 16.99 -18.73
C LYS A 436 1.52 17.16 -18.47
N GLN A 437 1.16 18.18 -17.69
CA GLN A 437 -0.24 18.62 -17.57
C GLN A 437 -0.76 19.09 -18.94
N ILE A 438 -1.89 18.53 -19.37
CA ILE A 438 -2.49 18.75 -20.70
C ILE A 438 -3.97 19.20 -20.65
N GLY A 439 -4.55 19.32 -19.45
CA GLY A 439 -5.88 19.88 -19.24
C GLY A 439 -6.21 20.01 -17.76
N TYR A 440 -7.33 20.67 -17.46
CA TYR A 440 -7.93 20.70 -16.12
C TYR A 440 -9.43 21.00 -16.21
N THR A 441 -10.20 20.64 -15.18
CA THR A 441 -11.62 20.97 -15.04
C THR A 441 -11.95 21.33 -13.58
N PRO A 442 -12.66 22.44 -13.29
CA PRO A 442 -13.27 22.64 -11.97
C PRO A 442 -14.16 21.44 -11.64
N THR A 443 -14.08 20.92 -10.42
CA THR A 443 -14.68 19.62 -10.08
C THR A 443 -15.38 19.58 -8.72
N GLY A 444 -15.26 20.60 -7.89
CA GLY A 444 -16.04 20.69 -6.64
C GLY A 444 -15.39 21.60 -5.62
N THR A 445 -15.46 21.19 -4.36
CA THR A 445 -14.77 21.82 -3.22
C THR A 445 -14.00 20.79 -2.42
N MET A 446 -13.12 21.26 -1.52
CA MET A 446 -12.71 20.47 -0.35
C MET A 446 -13.13 21.21 0.92
N GLU A 447 -13.42 20.46 1.97
CA GLU A 447 -13.76 20.96 3.31
C GLU A 447 -12.88 20.31 4.37
N TRP A 448 -12.66 20.99 5.48
CA TRP A 448 -11.90 20.48 6.62
C TRP A 448 -12.80 19.67 7.56
N ASP A 449 -12.36 18.50 7.99
CA ASP A 449 -13.05 17.70 9.01
C ASP A 449 -12.30 17.83 10.36
N PRO A 450 -12.83 18.58 11.34
CA PRO A 450 -12.14 18.86 12.61
C PRO A 450 -12.35 17.76 13.66
N ARG A 451 -12.71 16.53 13.25
CA ARG A 451 -12.94 15.41 14.17
C ARG A 451 -11.64 14.65 14.42
N GLU A 452 -11.40 14.25 15.68
CA GLU A 452 -10.20 13.52 16.08
C GLU A 452 -9.98 12.25 15.23
N GLY A 453 -8.78 12.13 14.64
CA GLY A 453 -8.42 11.09 13.67
C GLY A 453 -8.80 11.40 12.20
N HIS A 454 -9.66 12.38 11.96
CA HIS A 454 -10.11 12.82 10.62
C HIS A 454 -9.61 14.22 10.25
N GLU A 455 -8.66 14.77 11.02
CA GLU A 455 -8.05 16.10 10.91
C GLU A 455 -7.22 16.29 9.61
N HIS A 456 -7.92 16.28 8.47
CA HIS A 456 -7.40 16.48 7.13
C HIS A 456 -8.48 17.03 6.19
N TRP A 457 -8.11 17.45 4.98
CA TRP A 457 -9.09 17.92 3.99
C TRP A 457 -9.82 16.76 3.29
N HIS A 458 -11.10 16.97 2.99
CA HIS A 458 -11.96 16.04 2.28
C HIS A 458 -12.50 16.66 0.99
N PHE A 459 -12.25 16.03 -0.15
CA PHE A 459 -12.92 16.34 -1.41
C PHE A 459 -14.43 16.00 -1.33
N THR A 460 -15.27 17.01 -1.49
CA THR A 460 -16.74 16.88 -1.51
C THR A 460 -17.19 16.20 -2.79
N ASP A 461 -18.21 15.34 -2.73
CA ASP A 461 -18.82 14.67 -3.91
C ASP A 461 -17.95 13.55 -4.53
N PHE A 462 -17.02 12.95 -3.77
CA PHE A 462 -16.31 11.74 -4.22
C PHE A 462 -17.22 10.51 -4.23
N ALA A 463 -18.01 10.33 -3.17
CA ALA A 463 -18.91 9.19 -3.02
C ALA A 463 -20.19 9.57 -2.25
N SER A 464 -21.19 8.70 -2.29
CA SER A 464 -22.36 8.80 -1.40
C SER A 464 -22.98 7.42 -1.16
N TYR A 465 -23.43 7.19 0.07
CA TYR A 465 -23.95 5.88 0.50
C TYR A 465 -25.44 5.96 0.83
N ARG A 466 -26.19 4.91 0.45
CA ARG A 466 -27.64 4.83 0.66
C ARG A 466 -28.07 3.43 1.08
N LEU A 467 -28.95 3.31 2.07
CA LEU A 467 -29.60 2.06 2.43
C LEU A 467 -30.97 1.99 1.76
N LEU A 468 -31.08 1.18 0.71
CA LEU A 468 -32.28 1.02 -0.11
C LEU A 468 -33.19 -0.10 0.43
N SER A 469 -34.50 0.07 0.28
CA SER A 469 -35.48 -1.01 0.50
C SER A 469 -35.32 -2.15 -0.53
N ALA A 470 -35.96 -3.30 -0.28
CA ALA A 470 -35.91 -4.48 -1.16
C ALA A 470 -36.31 -4.21 -2.62
N ASP A 471 -37.24 -3.28 -2.82
CA ASP A 471 -37.77 -2.79 -4.11
C ASP A 471 -37.08 -1.51 -4.60
N GLN A 472 -36.11 -0.99 -3.83
CA GLN A 472 -35.36 0.25 -4.06
C GLN A 472 -36.22 1.53 -4.17
N SER A 473 -37.50 1.49 -3.75
CA SER A 473 -38.39 2.66 -3.76
C SER A 473 -38.17 3.65 -2.61
N LYS A 474 -37.50 3.22 -1.53
CA LYS A 474 -37.18 4.03 -0.36
C LYS A 474 -35.69 3.96 -0.06
N GLN A 475 -35.12 5.06 0.44
CA GLN A 475 -33.72 5.17 0.82
C GLN A 475 -33.55 5.88 2.17
N VAL A 476 -32.57 5.45 2.97
CA VAL A 476 -31.90 6.26 3.99
C VAL A 476 -30.55 6.68 3.41
N ARG A 477 -30.11 7.93 3.61
CA ARG A 477 -28.79 8.41 3.17
C ARG A 477 -27.82 8.41 4.37
N SER A 478 -26.56 8.08 4.14
CA SER A 478 -25.47 8.42 5.07
C SER A 478 -25.20 9.93 5.00
N GLY A 479 -24.69 10.52 6.09
CA GLY A 479 -24.23 11.91 6.12
C GLY A 479 -22.83 12.12 5.55
N LYS A 480 -22.09 11.04 5.24
CA LYS A 480 -20.73 11.13 4.68
C LYS A 480 -20.79 11.38 3.17
N GLU A 481 -20.44 12.61 2.77
CA GLU A 481 -20.46 13.09 1.37
C GLU A 481 -19.12 13.71 0.91
N ALA A 482 -18.11 13.73 1.78
CA ALA A 482 -16.77 14.26 1.50
C ALA A 482 -15.68 13.32 2.05
N PHE A 483 -14.59 13.14 1.28
CA PHE A 483 -13.56 12.12 1.51
C PHE A 483 -12.17 12.62 1.07
N CYS A 484 -11.13 12.30 1.83
CA CYS A 484 -9.72 12.44 1.42
C CYS A 484 -9.36 11.30 0.44
N LEU A 485 -8.86 11.61 -0.76
CA LEU A 485 -8.48 10.59 -1.75
C LEU A 485 -7.11 9.96 -1.43
N ALA A 486 -7.13 8.77 -0.85
CA ALA A 486 -5.95 7.97 -0.49
C ALA A 486 -5.86 6.65 -1.29
N ASN A 487 -4.66 6.08 -1.33
CA ASN A 487 -4.37 4.80 -1.97
C ASN A 487 -4.33 3.68 -0.93
N THR A 488 -5.43 3.50 -0.20
CA THR A 488 -5.52 2.56 0.93
C THR A 488 -5.40 1.09 0.51
N ASP A 489 -5.88 0.73 -0.68
CA ASP A 489 -6.03 -0.66 -1.11
C ASP A 489 -5.48 -0.97 -2.50
N ALA A 490 -4.86 -2.15 -2.65
CA ALA A 490 -4.48 -2.72 -3.94
C ALA A 490 -5.64 -3.53 -4.54
N ILE A 491 -6.49 -2.91 -5.36
CA ILE A 491 -7.70 -3.55 -5.90
C ILE A 491 -7.43 -4.30 -7.21
N ASP A 492 -6.75 -3.72 -8.19
CA ASP A 492 -6.26 -4.48 -9.35
C ASP A 492 -4.92 -3.94 -9.88
N TYR A 493 -3.83 -4.42 -9.29
CA TYR A 493 -2.47 -4.11 -9.74
C TYR A 493 -2.06 -4.89 -11.01
N THR A 494 -2.99 -5.58 -11.67
CA THR A 494 -2.77 -6.24 -12.97
C THR A 494 -3.38 -5.48 -14.15
N VAL A 495 -4.11 -4.37 -13.91
CA VAL A 495 -4.52 -3.46 -14.99
C VAL A 495 -3.32 -2.74 -15.61
N LYS A 496 -3.52 -2.23 -16.82
CA LYS A 496 -2.47 -1.52 -17.55
C LYS A 496 -2.18 -0.14 -16.92
N ASN A 497 -0.90 0.14 -16.70
CA ASN A 497 -0.35 1.31 -16.00
C ASN A 497 -0.64 1.35 -14.48
N ALA A 498 -0.96 0.23 -13.83
CA ALA A 498 -1.15 0.23 -12.38
C ALA A 498 0.12 0.67 -11.64
N ASN A 499 -0.02 1.54 -10.64
CA ASN A 499 1.11 1.91 -9.78
C ASN A 499 1.23 0.89 -8.65
N TRP A 500 2.40 0.24 -8.57
CA TRP A 500 2.71 -0.76 -7.54
C TRP A 500 3.35 -0.14 -6.28
N HIS A 501 3.71 1.14 -6.34
CA HIS A 501 4.22 1.95 -5.22
C HIS A 501 3.53 3.33 -5.23
N PRO A 502 2.21 3.40 -4.97
CA PRO A 502 1.53 4.68 -4.83
C PRO A 502 2.05 5.46 -3.62
N GLU A 503 2.04 6.79 -3.73
CA GLU A 503 2.08 7.69 -2.59
C GLU A 503 0.65 7.82 -1.99
N ASN A 504 0.44 8.65 -0.96
CA ASN A 504 -0.89 8.84 -0.34
C ASN A 504 -1.54 7.55 0.23
N THR A 505 -0.75 6.57 0.69
CA THR A 505 -1.26 5.29 1.25
C THR A 505 -1.74 5.38 2.71
N ASP A 506 -1.69 6.56 3.33
CA ASP A 506 -2.05 6.79 4.73
C ASP A 506 -2.91 8.06 4.87
N LEU A 507 -4.20 7.85 5.20
CA LEU A 507 -5.20 8.90 5.36
C LEU A 507 -4.78 10.01 6.34
N SER A 508 -3.99 9.68 7.37
CA SER A 508 -3.54 10.65 8.38
C SER A 508 -2.57 11.72 7.84
N THR A 509 -1.94 11.47 6.69
CA THR A 509 -0.99 12.41 6.05
C THR A 509 -1.39 12.79 4.62
N ALA A 510 -2.34 12.06 4.03
CA ALA A 510 -2.66 12.12 2.60
C ALA A 510 -3.27 13.44 2.09
N CYS A 511 -4.02 14.16 2.95
CA CYS A 511 -4.81 15.32 2.51
C CYS A 511 -4.55 16.61 3.30
N GLY A 512 -3.35 16.73 3.88
CA GLY A 512 -2.83 17.98 4.43
C GLY A 512 -3.49 18.49 5.73
N SER A 513 -2.84 19.46 6.36
CA SER A 513 -3.21 20.08 7.63
C SER A 513 -4.18 21.26 7.49
N GLU A 514 -4.75 21.76 8.59
CA GLU A 514 -5.76 22.83 8.58
C GLU A 514 -5.23 24.13 7.93
N ASP A 515 -3.97 24.46 8.18
CA ASP A 515 -3.29 25.64 7.64
C ASP A 515 -2.99 25.56 6.13
N ALA A 516 -3.26 24.41 5.49
CA ALA A 516 -3.03 24.22 4.06
C ALA A 516 -3.82 25.23 3.21
N ILE A 517 -3.08 26.05 2.45
CA ILE A 517 -3.64 26.95 1.43
C ILE A 517 -3.92 26.23 0.09
N SER A 518 -3.37 25.03 -0.08
CA SER A 518 -3.57 24.15 -1.24
C SER A 518 -3.20 22.70 -0.89
N VAL A 519 -4.04 21.75 -1.27
CA VAL A 519 -3.84 20.30 -1.10
C VAL A 519 -3.91 19.63 -2.48
N ARG A 520 -3.19 18.51 -2.68
CA ARG A 520 -3.43 17.59 -3.79
C ARG A 520 -3.78 16.23 -3.23
N GLU A 521 -4.82 15.63 -3.77
CA GLU A 521 -5.27 14.28 -3.46
C GLU A 521 -5.22 13.42 -4.73
N VAL A 522 -4.79 12.16 -4.63
CA VAL A 522 -4.49 11.30 -5.79
C VAL A 522 -4.95 9.87 -5.55
N LEU A 523 -5.87 9.38 -6.39
CA LEU A 523 -6.24 7.96 -6.46
C LEU A 523 -5.63 7.31 -7.70
N ASP A 524 -4.62 6.49 -7.47
CA ASP A 524 -3.73 5.95 -8.49
C ASP A 524 -4.33 4.76 -9.25
N VAL A 525 -3.74 4.40 -10.40
CA VAL A 525 -4.29 3.34 -11.26
C VAL A 525 -4.21 1.97 -10.58
N GLY A 526 -5.34 1.28 -10.48
CA GLY A 526 -5.46 -0.02 -9.82
C GLY A 526 -5.58 0.05 -8.29
N SER A 527 -5.39 1.24 -7.70
CA SER A 527 -5.62 1.49 -6.27
C SER A 527 -7.09 1.78 -5.98
N GLY A 528 -7.50 1.51 -4.74
CA GLY A 528 -8.78 1.90 -4.17
C GLY A 528 -8.62 2.71 -2.89
N ASP A 529 -9.67 3.46 -2.58
CA ASP A 529 -9.84 4.31 -1.41
C ASP A 529 -10.99 3.76 -0.55
N THR A 530 -10.69 3.36 0.69
CA THR A 530 -11.61 2.66 1.61
C THR A 530 -11.89 3.49 2.86
N TYR A 531 -13.18 3.60 3.21
CA TYR A 531 -13.62 4.21 4.45
C TYR A 531 -14.49 3.26 5.29
N THR A 532 -14.12 3.12 6.56
CA THR A 532 -14.84 2.35 7.58
C THR A 532 -15.91 3.21 8.26
N GLN A 533 -17.19 3.03 7.90
CA GLN A 533 -18.34 3.85 8.36
C GLN A 533 -18.82 3.48 9.78
N TYR A 534 -17.91 3.29 10.73
CA TYR A 534 -18.25 3.07 12.15
C TYR A 534 -18.54 4.39 12.88
N ARG A 535 -17.84 5.46 12.48
CA ARG A 535 -17.88 6.79 13.11
C ARG A 535 -19.20 7.55 12.91
N PRO A 536 -19.52 8.53 13.78
CA PRO A 536 -20.84 9.15 13.80
C PRO A 536 -21.24 9.88 12.52
N GLY A 537 -22.52 9.73 12.16
CA GLY A 537 -23.11 10.25 10.92
C GLY A 537 -22.63 9.57 9.62
N GLN A 538 -21.72 8.60 9.69
CA GLN A 538 -21.23 7.85 8.53
C GLN A 538 -22.06 6.56 8.30
N SER A 539 -22.51 5.93 9.37
CA SER A 539 -23.42 4.78 9.41
C SER A 539 -24.86 5.12 8.99
N PHE A 540 -25.75 4.13 8.89
CA PHE A 540 -27.19 4.35 8.70
C PHE A 540 -27.97 4.14 10.01
N ASP A 541 -28.82 5.09 10.41
CA ASP A 541 -29.84 4.86 11.45
C ASP A 541 -30.85 3.81 10.95
N ILE A 542 -30.90 2.66 11.62
CA ILE A 542 -31.81 1.55 11.30
C ILE A 542 -32.87 1.30 12.39
N THR A 543 -32.90 2.15 13.42
CA THR A 543 -33.73 2.02 14.64
C THR A 543 -35.22 1.86 14.30
N GLY A 544 -35.72 2.73 13.41
CA GLY A 544 -37.12 2.76 12.98
C GLY A 544 -37.45 1.92 11.74
N LEU A 545 -36.48 1.18 11.18
CA LEU A 545 -36.70 0.44 9.93
C LEU A 545 -37.38 -0.91 10.16
N PRO A 546 -38.35 -1.32 9.32
CA PRO A 546 -38.91 -2.67 9.36
C PRO A 546 -37.88 -3.80 9.25
N ASN A 547 -38.26 -5.01 9.68
CA ASN A 547 -37.50 -6.22 9.40
C ASN A 547 -37.68 -6.63 7.93
N GLY A 548 -36.59 -6.97 7.24
CA GLY A 548 -36.65 -7.25 5.80
C GLY A 548 -35.31 -7.27 5.08
N THR A 549 -35.35 -7.43 3.76
CA THR A 549 -34.18 -7.28 2.87
C THR A 549 -33.95 -5.79 2.56
N TYR A 550 -32.70 -5.37 2.62
CA TYR A 550 -32.23 -4.04 2.21
C TYR A 550 -30.97 -4.18 1.34
N TYR A 551 -30.59 -3.10 0.66
CA TYR A 551 -29.36 -3.02 -0.11
C TYR A 551 -28.57 -1.77 0.29
N ILE A 552 -27.34 -1.95 0.80
CA ILE A 552 -26.38 -0.85 0.89
C ILE A 552 -25.93 -0.56 -0.54
N GLN A 553 -26.16 0.67 -0.98
CA GLN A 553 -25.71 1.21 -2.25
C GLN A 553 -24.50 2.11 -2.01
N VAL A 554 -23.42 1.81 -2.75
CA VAL A 554 -22.20 2.61 -2.81
C VAL A 554 -22.17 3.27 -4.18
N ILE A 555 -22.03 4.60 -4.22
CA ILE A 555 -21.99 5.40 -5.45
C ILE A 555 -20.71 6.23 -5.49
N ALA A 556 -19.92 6.12 -6.56
CA ALA A 556 -18.78 7.00 -6.85
C ALA A 556 -19.19 8.18 -7.75
N ASN A 557 -18.60 9.36 -7.53
CA ASN A 557 -18.84 10.59 -8.32
C ASN A 557 -20.34 10.88 -8.58
N PRO A 558 -21.20 10.90 -7.53
CA PRO A 558 -22.66 10.83 -7.71
C PRO A 558 -23.24 11.98 -8.55
N GLU A 559 -22.73 13.21 -8.41
CA GLU A 559 -23.16 14.36 -9.22
C GLU A 559 -22.36 14.51 -10.54
N ASN A 560 -21.53 13.53 -10.90
CA ASN A 560 -20.76 13.45 -12.16
C ASN A 560 -19.80 14.65 -12.40
N ARG A 561 -19.22 15.21 -11.33
CA ARG A 561 -18.29 16.36 -11.42
C ARG A 561 -16.87 15.97 -11.85
N LEU A 562 -16.42 14.78 -11.44
CA LEU A 562 -15.15 14.22 -11.89
C LEU A 562 -15.31 13.69 -13.32
N GLN A 563 -14.31 13.91 -14.17
CA GLN A 563 -14.27 13.42 -15.54
C GLN A 563 -13.64 12.03 -15.59
N GLU A 564 -14.36 11.07 -16.17
CA GLU A 564 -14.02 9.64 -16.16
C GLU A 564 -14.10 9.02 -17.56
N THR A 565 -13.74 7.74 -17.70
CA THR A 565 -13.97 7.00 -18.96
C THR A 565 -15.41 6.47 -19.10
N ASN A 566 -16.09 6.24 -17.98
CA ASN A 566 -17.46 5.77 -17.89
C ASN A 566 -18.06 6.24 -16.56
N HIS A 567 -19.38 6.41 -16.50
CA HIS A 567 -20.13 6.76 -15.27
C HIS A 567 -21.22 5.72 -14.93
N LYS A 568 -21.35 4.66 -15.75
CA LYS A 568 -22.42 3.64 -15.66
C LYS A 568 -22.03 2.43 -14.80
N ASN A 569 -20.84 2.48 -14.23
CA ASN A 569 -20.14 1.46 -13.44
C ASN A 569 -19.84 1.94 -12.01
N ASN A 570 -20.27 3.16 -11.67
CA ASN A 570 -20.01 3.84 -10.42
C ASN A 570 -20.89 3.35 -9.27
N ILE A 571 -21.78 2.38 -9.48
CA ILE A 571 -22.76 1.92 -8.48
C ILE A 571 -22.50 0.45 -8.14
N ALA A 572 -22.32 0.17 -6.86
CA ALA A 572 -22.34 -1.18 -6.31
C ALA A 572 -23.50 -1.36 -5.32
N LEU A 573 -24.00 -2.60 -5.19
CA LEU A 573 -25.07 -2.98 -4.28
C LEU A 573 -24.64 -4.17 -3.41
N ARG A 574 -24.82 -4.06 -2.09
CA ARG A 574 -24.60 -5.13 -1.13
C ARG A 574 -25.92 -5.46 -0.42
N LYS A 575 -26.43 -6.67 -0.63
CA LYS A 575 -27.62 -7.15 0.09
C LYS A 575 -27.31 -7.36 1.57
N VAL A 576 -28.21 -6.88 2.43
CA VAL A 576 -28.29 -7.18 3.86
C VAL A 576 -29.73 -7.60 4.23
N VAL A 577 -29.90 -8.25 5.37
CA VAL A 577 -31.22 -8.58 5.93
C VAL A 577 -31.27 -8.11 7.39
N LEU A 578 -32.19 -7.19 7.69
CA LEU A 578 -32.38 -6.63 9.02
C LEU A 578 -33.46 -7.39 9.80
N GLY A 579 -33.21 -7.60 11.09
CA GLY A 579 -34.04 -8.33 12.04
C GLY A 579 -33.98 -7.72 13.45
N GLY A 580 -34.57 -8.44 14.42
CA GLY A 580 -34.62 -8.01 15.82
C GLY A 580 -35.67 -6.92 16.08
N THR A 581 -35.44 -6.16 17.15
CA THR A 581 -36.29 -5.04 17.63
C THR A 581 -35.41 -3.81 17.89
N PRO A 582 -35.97 -2.59 18.04
CA PRO A 582 -35.19 -1.42 18.45
C PRO A 582 -34.42 -1.69 19.76
N GLY A 583 -33.17 -1.22 19.84
CA GLY A 583 -32.23 -1.50 20.94
C GLY A 583 -31.71 -2.94 21.00
N ALA A 584 -32.04 -3.77 20.00
CA ALA A 584 -31.63 -5.17 19.87
C ALA A 584 -31.72 -5.63 18.41
N ARG A 585 -31.25 -4.79 17.49
CA ARG A 585 -31.32 -5.06 16.04
C ARG A 585 -30.29 -6.11 15.63
N THR A 586 -30.59 -6.85 14.58
CA THR A 586 -29.70 -7.89 14.04
C THR A 586 -29.54 -7.75 12.54
N VAL A 587 -28.33 -7.98 12.02
CA VAL A 587 -28.04 -8.02 10.58
C VAL A 587 -27.58 -9.42 10.17
N LYS A 588 -28.05 -9.86 9.01
CA LYS A 588 -27.49 -11.02 8.29
C LYS A 588 -26.98 -10.57 6.94
N VAL A 589 -25.72 -10.87 6.67
CA VAL A 589 -25.02 -10.52 5.43
C VAL A 589 -24.84 -11.81 4.61
N PRO A 590 -25.58 -12.01 3.51
CA PRO A 590 -25.33 -13.14 2.60
C PRO A 590 -23.97 -12.98 1.89
N PRO A 591 -23.32 -14.06 1.41
CA PRO A 591 -22.19 -13.95 0.50
C PRO A 591 -22.53 -13.14 -0.77
N HIS A 592 -21.53 -12.48 -1.35
CA HIS A 592 -21.60 -11.87 -2.67
C HIS A 592 -20.83 -12.75 -3.65
N ASP A 593 -21.55 -13.53 -4.44
CA ASP A 593 -20.98 -14.61 -5.26
C ASP A 593 -20.08 -15.55 -4.43
N LEU A 594 -18.78 -15.65 -4.69
CA LEU A 594 -17.85 -16.47 -3.89
C LEU A 594 -17.31 -15.76 -2.63
N ILE A 595 -17.63 -14.48 -2.42
CA ILE A 595 -17.04 -13.64 -1.37
C ILE A 595 -17.92 -13.65 -0.13
N ASN A 596 -17.40 -14.25 0.95
CA ASN A 596 -18.04 -14.29 2.27
C ASN A 596 -17.41 -13.29 3.26
N ALA A 597 -17.05 -12.09 2.78
CA ALA A 597 -16.89 -10.95 3.67
C ALA A 597 -18.28 -10.55 4.17
N ARG A 598 -18.50 -10.72 5.48
CA ARG A 598 -19.59 -10.01 6.17
C ARG A 598 -19.34 -8.52 6.07
#